data_AF-A0A6B2LGL9-F1
#
_entry.id   AF-A0A6B2LGL9-F1
#
_cell.length_a   1.000
_cell.length_b   1.000
_cell.length_c   1.000
_cell.angle_alpha   90.00
_cell.angle_beta   90.00
_cell.angle_gamma   90.00
#
_symmetry.space_group_name_H-M   'P 1'
#
loop_
_entity.id
_entity.type
_entity.pdbx_description
1 polymer ?
#
loop_
_entity_poly.entity_id
_entity_poly.type
_entity_poly.pdbx_seq_one_letter_code
_entity_poly.pdbx_strand_id
1 'polypeptide(L)'
;MKALLQLDNDFKDNIEVVWRLARMYYLVGGEQTDPAKQQEDYQKGYEAALRAIQIDPNHFAGHKWAGITFSAVEKSKTTKERIAGAPKIKEYFKKAEELAPTDPTIKLALGKWSFAIANLGWIEKNAAALLFGALPDTTLEESLSYFMAAEKIIAGAPELYTTVDLQVYFMIGKTYHALKNNEKAKEYLNKAIAAKPCTTDDKNMVEEAKTILASISSSWW
;
A
#
# COMPACT_ATOMS: atom_id res chain seq x y z
N MET A 1 -5.77 -14.57 15.29
CA MET A 1 -7.21 -14.25 15.13
C MET A 1 -8.01 -14.52 16.41
N LYS A 2 -8.21 -15.77 16.84
CA LYS A 2 -9.03 -16.11 18.04
C LYS A 2 -8.70 -15.28 19.30
N ALA A 3 -7.41 -15.15 19.65
CA ALA A 3 -6.99 -14.36 20.80
C ALA A 3 -7.33 -12.85 20.66
N LEU A 4 -7.22 -12.28 19.47
CA LEU A 4 -7.57 -10.87 19.23
C LEU A 4 -9.07 -10.63 19.24
N LEU A 5 -9.87 -11.59 18.77
CA LEU A 5 -11.33 -11.54 18.89
C LEU A 5 -11.76 -11.62 20.36
N GLN A 6 -11.11 -12.46 21.17
CA GLN A 6 -11.37 -12.51 22.60
C GLN A 6 -11.02 -11.18 23.28
N LEU A 7 -9.83 -10.63 22.99
CA LEU A 7 -9.43 -9.32 23.51
C LEU A 7 -10.38 -8.20 23.07
N ASP A 8 -10.92 -8.27 21.85
CA ASP A 8 -11.89 -7.30 21.37
C ASP A 8 -13.23 -7.42 22.11
N ASN A 9 -13.64 -8.63 22.50
CA ASN A 9 -14.82 -8.80 23.35
C ASN A 9 -14.59 -8.27 24.77
N ASP A 10 -13.41 -8.55 25.34
CA ASP A 10 -13.07 -8.16 26.72
C ASP A 10 -12.78 -6.65 26.84
N PHE A 11 -12.27 -6.02 25.76
CA PHE A 11 -11.83 -4.63 25.70
C PHE A 11 -12.37 -3.91 24.44
N LYS A 12 -13.69 -3.92 24.26
CA LYS A 12 -14.43 -3.49 23.04
C LYS A 12 -14.04 -2.15 22.43
N ASP A 13 -13.56 -1.21 23.24
CA ASP A 13 -13.16 0.13 22.80
C ASP A 13 -11.67 0.43 23.05
N ASN A 14 -10.84 -0.60 23.22
CA ASN A 14 -9.40 -0.42 23.29
C ASN A 14 -8.83 -0.29 21.89
N ILE A 15 -8.46 0.95 21.52
CA ILE A 15 -7.87 1.28 20.21
C ILE A 15 -6.72 0.34 19.83
N GLU A 16 -5.86 -0.03 20.79
CA GLU A 16 -4.70 -0.89 20.56
C GLU A 16 -5.10 -2.32 20.16
N VAL A 17 -6.27 -2.78 20.58
CA VAL A 17 -6.83 -4.07 20.14
C VAL A 17 -7.48 -3.93 18.77
N VAL A 18 -8.32 -2.90 18.60
CA VAL A 18 -9.19 -2.76 17.42
C VAL A 18 -8.38 -2.55 16.13
N TRP A 19 -7.36 -1.69 16.12
CA TRP A 19 -6.56 -1.51 14.90
C TRP A 19 -5.75 -2.77 14.56
N ARG A 20 -5.30 -3.53 15.59
CA ARG A 20 -4.60 -4.81 15.39
C ARG A 20 -5.55 -5.88 14.85
N LEU A 21 -6.83 -5.82 15.20
CA LEU A 21 -7.86 -6.67 14.61
C LEU A 21 -8.02 -6.37 13.11
N ALA A 22 -8.09 -5.09 12.72
CA ALA A 22 -8.11 -4.68 11.31
C ALA A 22 -6.90 -5.23 10.53
N ARG A 23 -5.69 -5.09 11.10
CA ARG A 23 -4.46 -5.69 10.56
C ARG A 23 -4.60 -7.20 10.37
N MET A 24 -5.11 -7.91 11.37
CA MET A 24 -5.22 -9.36 11.30
C MET A 24 -6.20 -9.83 10.24
N TYR A 25 -7.34 -9.14 10.08
CA TYR A 25 -8.27 -9.42 8.99
C TYR A 25 -7.61 -9.23 7.62
N TYR A 26 -6.82 -8.16 7.44
CA TYR A 26 -6.03 -7.99 6.21
C TYR A 26 -5.05 -9.14 5.98
N LEU A 27 -4.30 -9.55 7.01
CA LEU A 27 -3.34 -10.65 6.89
C LEU A 27 -4.02 -11.99 6.58
N VAL A 28 -5.12 -12.31 7.28
CA VAL A 28 -5.89 -13.54 7.03
C VAL A 28 -6.48 -13.52 5.62
N GLY A 29 -7.06 -12.40 5.19
CA GLY A 29 -7.59 -12.25 3.83
C GLY A 29 -6.51 -12.43 2.75
N GLY A 30 -5.27 -12.01 3.00
CA GLY A 30 -4.13 -12.23 2.11
C GLY A 30 -3.74 -13.70 1.91
N GLU A 31 -4.08 -14.56 2.87
CA GLU A 31 -3.81 -16.02 2.80
C GLU A 31 -5.04 -16.82 2.32
N GLN A 32 -6.19 -16.18 2.11
CA GLN A 32 -7.39 -16.85 1.60
C GLN A 32 -7.24 -17.20 0.11
N THR A 33 -7.53 -18.45 -0.23
CA THR A 33 -7.60 -18.92 -1.62
C THR A 33 -8.97 -18.74 -2.26
N ASP A 34 -10.02 -18.57 -1.44
CA ASP A 34 -11.39 -18.29 -1.86
C ASP A 34 -11.59 -16.77 -1.99
N PRO A 35 -11.84 -16.23 -3.20
CA PRO A 35 -12.01 -14.80 -3.42
C PRO A 35 -13.16 -14.18 -2.61
N ALA A 36 -14.24 -14.93 -2.36
CA ALA A 36 -15.38 -14.41 -1.61
C ALA A 36 -15.01 -14.24 -0.12
N LYS A 37 -14.35 -15.25 0.47
CA LYS A 37 -13.86 -15.17 1.86
C LYS A 37 -12.75 -14.13 2.01
N GLN A 38 -11.87 -14.00 1.03
CA GLN A 38 -10.87 -12.95 0.99
C GLN A 38 -11.50 -11.56 1.09
N GLN A 39 -12.55 -11.30 0.29
CA GLN A 39 -13.25 -10.02 0.33
C GLN A 39 -14.03 -9.81 1.63
N GLU A 40 -14.64 -10.86 2.18
CA GLU A 40 -15.28 -10.81 3.50
C GLU A 40 -14.29 -10.43 4.60
N ASP A 41 -13.09 -11.03 4.60
CA ASP A 41 -12.04 -10.71 5.57
C ASP A 41 -11.54 -9.26 5.39
N TYR A 42 -11.32 -8.79 4.17
CA TYR A 42 -10.95 -7.39 3.92
C TYR A 42 -12.02 -6.40 4.38
N GLN A 43 -13.30 -6.72 4.14
CA GLN A 43 -14.42 -5.90 4.56
C GLN A 43 -14.50 -5.80 6.10
N LYS A 44 -14.36 -6.93 6.82
CA LYS A 44 -14.27 -6.94 8.29
C LYS A 44 -13.07 -6.14 8.81
N GLY A 45 -11.94 -6.22 8.10
CA GLY A 45 -10.77 -5.40 8.40
C GLY A 45 -11.06 -3.90 8.28
N TYR A 46 -11.79 -3.50 7.25
CA TYR A 46 -12.18 -2.11 7.04
C TYR A 46 -13.15 -1.62 8.12
N GLU A 47 -14.15 -2.43 8.48
CA GLU A 47 -15.09 -2.12 9.56
C GLU A 47 -14.37 -1.95 10.91
N ALA A 48 -13.43 -2.83 11.23
CA ALA A 48 -12.60 -2.70 12.43
C ALA A 48 -11.76 -1.42 12.39
N ALA A 49 -11.18 -1.05 11.24
CA ALA A 49 -10.41 0.18 11.12
C ALA A 49 -11.28 1.45 11.25
N LEU A 50 -12.52 1.43 10.73
CA LEU A 50 -13.48 2.52 10.94
C LEU A 50 -13.86 2.65 12.41
N ARG A 51 -14.08 1.53 13.10
CA ARG A 51 -14.30 1.54 14.56
C ARG A 51 -13.09 2.11 15.31
N ALA A 52 -11.87 1.76 14.92
CA ALA A 52 -10.67 2.35 15.49
C ALA A 52 -10.64 3.90 15.35
N ILE A 53 -11.04 4.43 14.19
CA ILE A 53 -11.14 5.88 13.97
C ILE A 53 -12.24 6.51 14.85
N GLN A 54 -13.35 5.81 15.07
CA GLN A 54 -14.43 6.28 15.96
C GLN A 54 -13.99 6.35 17.42
N ILE A 55 -13.19 5.38 17.88
CA ILE A 55 -12.64 5.33 19.24
C ILE A 55 -11.65 6.48 19.45
N ASP A 56 -10.68 6.63 18.55
CA ASP A 56 -9.71 7.73 18.60
C ASP A 56 -9.35 8.21 17.18
N PRO A 57 -9.89 9.35 16.72
CA PRO A 57 -9.61 9.89 15.39
C PRO A 57 -8.20 10.47 15.26
N ASN A 58 -7.45 10.63 16.36
CA ASN A 58 -6.06 11.09 16.37
C ASN A 58 -5.06 9.94 16.50
N HIS A 59 -5.53 8.69 16.55
CA HIS A 59 -4.65 7.53 16.51
C HIS A 59 -4.31 7.14 15.06
N PHE A 60 -3.04 7.28 14.66
CA PHE A 60 -2.61 7.06 13.27
C PHE A 60 -3.00 5.67 12.72
N ALA A 61 -2.97 4.63 13.57
CA ALA A 61 -3.18 3.26 13.13
C ALA A 61 -4.59 3.01 12.59
N GLY A 62 -5.62 3.70 13.11
CA GLY A 62 -6.99 3.59 12.59
C GLY A 62 -7.04 4.03 11.13
N HIS A 63 -6.53 5.23 10.84
CA HIS A 63 -6.43 5.76 9.48
C HIS A 63 -5.54 4.92 8.57
N LYS A 64 -4.37 4.49 9.04
CA LYS A 64 -3.46 3.62 8.30
C LYS A 64 -4.15 2.33 7.87
N TRP A 65 -4.80 1.64 8.79
CA TRP A 65 -5.47 0.38 8.47
C TRP A 65 -6.76 0.58 7.70
N ALA A 66 -7.46 1.71 7.85
CA ALA A 66 -8.62 2.06 7.02
C ALA A 66 -8.20 2.21 5.56
N GLY A 67 -7.12 2.94 5.27
CA GLY A 67 -6.59 3.06 3.91
C GLY A 67 -6.16 1.72 3.30
N ILE A 68 -5.45 0.89 4.06
CA ILE A 68 -4.96 -0.43 3.60
C ILE A 68 -6.12 -1.38 3.30
N THR A 69 -7.04 -1.54 4.23
CA THR A 69 -8.17 -2.48 4.11
C THR A 69 -9.19 -2.00 3.09
N PHE A 70 -9.51 -0.70 3.06
CA PHE A 70 -10.37 -0.13 2.03
C PHE A 70 -9.76 -0.33 0.64
N SER A 71 -8.46 -0.07 0.47
CA SER A 71 -7.78 -0.36 -0.80
C SER A 71 -7.85 -1.84 -1.19
N ALA A 72 -7.88 -2.77 -0.24
CA ALA A 72 -8.00 -4.20 -0.50
C ALA A 72 -9.43 -4.60 -0.92
N VAL A 73 -10.44 -4.01 -0.29
CA VAL A 73 -11.85 -4.14 -0.69
C VAL A 73 -12.06 -3.65 -2.12
N GLU A 74 -11.51 -2.47 -2.45
CA GLU A 74 -11.63 -1.89 -3.79
C GLU A 74 -11.00 -2.77 -4.89
N LYS A 75 -10.03 -3.65 -4.59
CA LYS A 75 -9.38 -4.50 -5.61
C LYS A 75 -10.35 -5.45 -6.33
N SER A 76 -11.45 -5.85 -5.70
CA SER A 76 -12.47 -6.71 -6.32
C SER A 76 -13.41 -5.96 -7.26
N LYS A 77 -13.40 -4.62 -7.20
CA LYS A 77 -14.29 -3.77 -7.97
C LYS A 77 -13.74 -3.48 -9.37
N THR A 78 -14.60 -2.96 -10.23
CA THR A 78 -14.20 -2.53 -11.57
C THR A 78 -13.18 -1.40 -11.50
N THR A 79 -12.41 -1.20 -12.58
CA THR A 79 -11.45 -0.10 -12.70
C THR A 79 -12.07 1.26 -12.40
N LYS A 80 -13.31 1.49 -12.87
CA LYS A 80 -14.03 2.76 -12.64
C LYS A 80 -14.31 2.99 -11.16
N GLU A 81 -14.81 1.98 -10.46
CA GLU A 81 -15.09 2.06 -9.03
C GLU A 81 -13.83 2.28 -8.21
N ARG A 82 -12.74 1.57 -8.55
CA ARG A 82 -11.43 1.75 -7.90
C ARG A 82 -10.91 3.19 -8.04
N ILE A 83 -11.10 3.79 -9.21
CA ILE A 83 -10.72 5.18 -9.43
C ILE A 83 -11.58 6.12 -8.56
N ALA A 84 -12.88 5.86 -8.45
CA ALA A 84 -13.77 6.62 -7.56
C ALA A 84 -13.39 6.50 -6.08
N GLY A 85 -12.86 5.34 -5.65
CA GLY A 85 -12.38 5.12 -4.29
C GLY A 85 -11.02 5.76 -3.98
N ALA A 86 -10.24 6.16 -5.00
CA ALA A 86 -8.88 6.64 -4.82
C ALA A 86 -8.76 7.90 -3.92
N PRO A 87 -9.60 8.94 -4.04
CA PRO A 87 -9.51 10.12 -3.17
C PRO A 87 -9.63 9.75 -1.68
N LYS A 88 -10.59 8.89 -1.33
CA LYS A 88 -10.82 8.44 0.05
C LYS A 88 -9.63 7.65 0.61
N ILE A 89 -8.98 6.83 -0.22
CA ILE A 89 -7.74 6.13 0.17
C ILE A 89 -6.64 7.15 0.51
N LYS A 90 -6.48 8.20 -0.30
CA LYS A 90 -5.50 9.27 -0.04
C LYS A 90 -5.79 10.00 1.26
N GLU A 91 -7.05 10.35 1.52
CA GLU A 91 -7.48 11.04 2.75
C GLU A 91 -7.05 10.25 4.00
N TYR A 92 -7.34 8.95 4.04
CA TYR A 92 -6.90 8.10 5.16
C TYR A 92 -5.39 8.14 5.33
N PHE A 93 -4.62 7.95 4.26
CA PHE A 93 -3.16 7.92 4.37
C PHE A 93 -2.54 9.28 4.69
N LYS A 94 -3.09 10.38 4.20
CA LYS A 94 -2.66 11.73 4.56
C LYS A 94 -2.92 12.01 6.03
N LYS A 95 -4.10 11.61 6.56
CA LYS A 95 -4.38 11.76 7.99
C LYS A 95 -3.44 10.91 8.85
N ALA A 96 -3.19 9.66 8.43
CA ALA A 96 -2.21 8.79 9.07
C ALA A 96 -0.78 9.38 9.04
N GLU A 97 -0.39 10.02 7.93
CA GLU A 97 0.92 10.67 7.79
C GLU A 97 1.08 11.89 8.69
N GLU A 98 0.04 12.71 8.85
CA GLU A 98 0.05 13.84 9.80
C GLU A 98 0.32 13.37 11.23
N LEU A 99 -0.27 12.24 11.62
CA LEU A 99 -0.21 11.69 12.98
C LEU A 99 1.06 10.85 13.22
N ALA A 100 1.60 10.21 12.18
CA ALA A 100 2.80 9.37 12.24
C ALA A 100 3.71 9.58 11.01
N PRO A 101 4.40 10.73 10.91
CA PRO A 101 5.17 11.11 9.71
C PRO A 101 6.39 10.22 9.45
N THR A 102 6.82 9.44 10.44
CA THR A 102 7.98 8.54 10.39
C THR A 102 7.59 7.07 10.24
N ASP A 103 6.34 6.74 9.90
CA ASP A 103 5.94 5.36 9.62
C ASP A 103 6.22 5.01 8.13
N PRO A 104 7.13 4.06 7.84
CA PRO A 104 7.52 3.76 6.46
C PRO A 104 6.42 3.05 5.68
N THR A 105 5.47 2.38 6.33
CA THR A 105 4.32 1.76 5.65
C THR A 105 3.36 2.82 5.14
N ILE A 106 3.15 3.91 5.89
CA ILE A 106 2.30 5.03 5.45
C ILE A 106 2.92 5.70 4.22
N LYS A 107 4.24 5.93 4.23
CA LYS A 107 4.99 6.43 3.08
C LYS A 107 4.89 5.49 1.87
N LEU A 108 5.10 4.19 2.06
CA LEU A 108 4.92 3.18 1.02
C LEU A 108 3.50 3.21 0.44
N ALA A 109 2.47 3.38 1.27
CA ALA A 109 1.08 3.44 0.81
C ALA A 109 0.77 4.70 -0.02
N LEU A 110 1.22 5.88 0.42
CA LEU A 110 1.10 7.13 -0.34
C LEU A 110 1.87 7.07 -1.66
N GLY A 111 3.07 6.49 -1.67
CA GLY A 111 3.82 6.26 -2.90
C GLY A 111 3.09 5.34 -3.85
N LYS A 112 2.55 4.20 -3.38
CA LYS A 112 1.77 3.27 -4.22
C LYS A 112 0.53 3.93 -4.81
N TRP A 113 -0.17 4.72 -4.01
CA TRP A 113 -1.30 5.52 -4.46
C TRP A 113 -0.88 6.50 -5.57
N SER A 114 0.21 7.24 -5.33
CA SER A 114 0.73 8.25 -6.27
C SER A 114 1.16 7.61 -7.58
N PHE A 115 1.90 6.50 -7.52
CA PHE A 115 2.30 5.71 -8.68
C PHE A 115 1.10 5.27 -9.52
N ALA A 116 0.04 4.78 -8.88
CA ALA A 116 -1.16 4.29 -9.57
C ALA A 116 -1.88 5.42 -10.31
N ILE A 117 -2.06 6.58 -9.67
CA ILE A 117 -2.76 7.73 -10.26
C ILE A 117 -1.91 8.43 -11.33
N ALA A 118 -0.60 8.57 -11.11
CA ALA A 118 0.31 9.14 -12.08
C ALA A 118 0.32 8.33 -13.40
N ASN A 119 0.22 7.00 -13.31
CA ASN A 119 0.21 6.08 -14.46
C ASN A 119 -1.16 5.87 -15.12
N LEU A 120 -2.24 6.49 -14.63
CA LEU A 120 -3.52 6.42 -15.35
C LEU A 120 -3.38 7.07 -16.74
N GLY A 121 -3.93 6.42 -17.76
CA GLY A 121 -3.95 6.96 -19.11
C GLY A 121 -4.78 8.24 -19.18
N TRP A 122 -4.53 9.09 -20.19
CA TRP A 122 -5.28 10.33 -20.40
C TRP A 122 -6.81 10.11 -20.48
N ILE A 123 -7.22 9.03 -21.16
CA ILE A 123 -8.64 8.64 -21.27
C ILE A 123 -9.23 8.28 -19.91
N GLU A 124 -8.50 7.51 -19.09
CA GLU A 124 -8.94 7.09 -17.76
C GLU A 124 -9.07 8.29 -16.82
N LYS A 125 -8.10 9.22 -16.84
CA LYS A 125 -8.13 10.45 -16.05
C LYS A 125 -9.33 11.34 -16.41
N ASN A 126 -9.61 11.52 -17.71
CA ASN A 126 -10.74 12.33 -18.15
C ASN A 126 -12.09 11.68 -17.84
N ALA A 127 -12.22 10.37 -18.05
CA ALA A 127 -13.44 9.64 -17.71
C ALA A 127 -13.71 9.69 -16.20
N ALA A 128 -12.67 9.57 -15.38
CA ALA A 128 -12.77 9.73 -13.94
C ALA A 128 -13.19 11.15 -13.54
N ALA A 129 -12.57 12.18 -14.13
CA ALA A 129 -12.89 13.58 -13.88
C ALA A 129 -14.36 13.90 -14.16
N LEU A 130 -14.91 13.35 -15.24
CA LEU A 130 -16.30 13.56 -15.64
C LEU A 130 -17.30 12.86 -14.69
N LEU A 131 -16.98 11.66 -14.21
CA LEU A 131 -17.89 10.84 -13.41
C LEU A 131 -17.81 11.14 -11.90
N PHE A 132 -16.62 11.45 -11.40
CA PHE A 132 -16.31 11.50 -9.97
C PHE A 132 -15.69 12.84 -9.52
N GLY A 133 -15.51 13.77 -10.45
CA GLY A 133 -14.73 14.99 -10.22
C GLY A 133 -13.23 14.76 -10.40
N ALA A 134 -12.47 15.85 -10.43
CA ALA A 134 -11.02 15.79 -10.66
C ALA A 134 -10.33 14.92 -9.58
N LEU A 135 -9.55 13.93 -10.02
CA LEU A 135 -8.70 13.16 -9.11
C LEU A 135 -7.62 14.06 -8.52
N PRO A 136 -7.17 13.81 -7.27
CA PRO A 136 -6.03 14.54 -6.73
C PRO A 136 -4.83 14.32 -7.64
N ASP A 137 -4.22 15.41 -8.11
CA ASP A 137 -3.06 15.33 -9.00
C ASP A 137 -1.84 14.78 -8.25
N THR A 138 -0.95 14.14 -9.00
CA THR A 138 0.30 13.56 -8.50
C THR A 138 1.19 13.12 -9.66
N THR A 139 2.49 12.96 -9.40
CA THR A 139 3.47 12.58 -10.42
C THR A 139 4.28 11.35 -10.00
N LEU A 140 5.01 10.78 -10.96
CA LEU A 140 5.95 9.69 -10.68
C LEU A 140 7.08 10.14 -9.76
N GLU A 141 7.49 11.42 -9.83
CA GLU A 141 8.47 12.02 -8.93
C GLU A 141 7.93 12.15 -7.50
N GLU A 142 6.67 12.55 -7.32
CA GLU A 142 6.05 12.59 -6.00
C GLU A 142 5.97 11.17 -5.41
N SER A 143 5.54 10.20 -6.23
CA SER A 143 5.56 8.77 -5.86
C SER A 143 6.94 8.31 -5.40
N LEU A 144 7.98 8.62 -6.18
CA LEU A 144 9.36 8.28 -5.86
C LEU A 144 9.80 8.92 -4.54
N SER A 145 9.44 10.18 -4.30
CA SER A 145 9.79 10.90 -3.06
C SER A 145 9.25 10.20 -1.80
N TYR A 146 8.02 9.67 -1.85
CA TYR A 146 7.46 8.88 -0.75
C TYR A 146 8.23 7.59 -0.52
N PHE A 147 8.59 6.86 -1.59
CA PHE A 147 9.35 5.62 -1.43
C PHE A 147 10.77 5.86 -0.91
N MET A 148 11.45 6.91 -1.39
CA MET A 148 12.77 7.31 -0.87
C MET A 148 12.69 7.73 0.61
N ALA A 149 11.59 8.39 1.02
CA ALA A 149 11.36 8.69 2.43
C ALA A 149 11.16 7.42 3.27
N ALA A 150 10.42 6.43 2.76
CA ALA A 150 10.27 5.13 3.42
C ALA A 150 11.62 4.43 3.58
N GLU A 151 12.44 4.40 2.52
CA GLU A 151 13.78 3.80 2.54
C GLU A 151 14.69 4.47 3.58
N LYS A 152 14.71 5.80 3.63
CA LYS A 152 15.49 6.56 4.63
C LYS A 152 15.06 6.24 6.07
N ILE A 153 13.77 6.13 6.33
CA ILE A 153 13.23 5.77 7.65
C ILE A 153 13.69 4.36 8.04
N ILE A 154 13.55 3.40 7.13
CA ILE A 154 13.96 2.01 7.32
C ILE A 154 15.46 1.91 7.62
N ALA A 155 16.29 2.59 6.81
CA ALA A 155 17.74 2.59 6.99
C ALA A 155 18.19 3.17 8.34
N GLY A 156 17.39 4.05 8.95
CA GLY A 156 17.65 4.59 10.28
C GLY A 156 17.32 3.64 11.44
N ALA A 157 16.52 2.60 11.21
CA ALA A 157 16.13 1.61 12.22
C ALA A 157 15.81 0.22 11.58
N PRO A 158 16.81 -0.42 10.96
CA PRO A 158 16.60 -1.62 10.12
C PRO A 158 16.03 -2.81 10.90
N GLU A 159 16.31 -2.91 12.19
CA GLU A 159 15.78 -3.95 13.08
C GLU A 159 14.26 -3.89 13.29
N LEU A 160 13.64 -2.74 13.04
CA LEU A 160 12.20 -2.52 13.25
C LEU A 160 11.33 -2.85 12.01
N TYR A 161 11.91 -2.88 10.81
CA TYR A 161 11.15 -2.84 9.55
C TYR A 161 11.48 -3.95 8.54
N THR A 162 11.95 -5.10 9.03
CA THR A 162 12.49 -6.22 8.23
C THR A 162 11.59 -6.79 7.12
N THR A 163 10.30 -6.47 7.09
CA THR A 163 9.33 -6.97 6.10
C THR A 163 8.92 -5.95 5.04
N VAL A 164 9.32 -4.69 5.17
CA VAL A 164 8.85 -3.59 4.29
C VAL A 164 9.87 -3.26 3.20
N ASP A 165 11.14 -3.55 3.43
CA ASP A 165 12.30 -3.21 2.59
C ASP A 165 12.13 -3.67 1.15
N LEU A 166 11.73 -4.94 0.95
CA LEU A 166 11.54 -5.52 -0.39
C LEU A 166 10.55 -4.72 -1.21
N GLN A 167 9.39 -4.39 -0.62
CA GLN A 167 8.34 -3.64 -1.32
C GLN A 167 8.78 -2.22 -1.64
N VAL A 168 9.53 -1.59 -0.73
CA VAL A 168 10.08 -0.25 -0.94
C VAL A 168 11.10 -0.28 -2.08
N TYR A 169 12.09 -1.18 -2.05
CA TYR A 169 13.07 -1.30 -3.12
C TYR A 169 12.43 -1.61 -4.47
N PHE A 170 11.48 -2.55 -4.49
CA PHE A 170 10.74 -2.89 -5.70
C PHE A 170 10.01 -1.67 -6.28
N MET A 171 9.27 -0.95 -5.45
CA MET A 171 8.52 0.22 -5.91
C MET A 171 9.43 1.38 -6.34
N ILE A 172 10.58 1.59 -5.68
CA ILE A 172 11.59 2.55 -6.14
C ILE A 172 12.10 2.17 -7.53
N GLY A 173 12.53 0.91 -7.71
CA GLY A 173 13.04 0.42 -8.98
C GLY A 173 12.02 0.51 -10.12
N LYS A 174 10.77 0.11 -9.84
CA LYS A 174 9.65 0.22 -10.78
C LYS A 174 9.33 1.67 -11.14
N THR A 175 9.41 2.60 -10.19
CA THR A 175 9.19 4.03 -10.43
C THR A 175 10.30 4.65 -11.27
N TYR A 176 11.57 4.33 -10.99
CA TYR A 176 12.69 4.77 -11.83
C TYR A 176 12.57 4.24 -13.26
N HIS A 177 12.13 3.00 -13.45
CA HIS A 177 11.90 2.43 -14.78
C HIS A 177 10.78 3.19 -15.53
N ALA A 178 9.68 3.52 -14.86
CA ALA A 178 8.61 4.34 -15.43
C ALA A 178 9.13 5.74 -15.84
N LEU A 179 10.01 6.33 -15.03
CA LEU A 179 10.74 7.58 -15.30
C LEU A 179 11.87 7.45 -16.33
N LYS A 180 12.06 6.27 -16.95
CA LYS A 180 13.13 5.98 -17.91
C LYS A 180 14.56 6.11 -17.36
N ASN A 181 14.72 6.22 -16.04
CA ASN A 181 16.02 6.15 -15.38
C ASN A 181 16.40 4.67 -15.13
N ASN A 182 16.85 4.02 -16.20
CA ASN A 182 17.15 2.59 -16.19
C ASN A 182 18.35 2.20 -15.32
N GLU A 183 19.29 3.11 -15.07
CA GLU A 183 20.43 2.88 -14.18
C GLU A 183 19.95 2.71 -12.73
N LYS A 184 19.18 3.69 -12.23
CA LYS A 184 18.61 3.62 -10.87
C LYS A 184 17.55 2.53 -10.74
N ALA A 185 16.80 2.27 -11.80
CA ALA A 185 15.88 1.13 -11.83
C ALA A 185 16.63 -0.18 -11.57
N LYS A 186 17.74 -0.43 -12.30
CA LYS A 186 18.56 -1.62 -12.12
C LYS A 186 19.10 -1.74 -10.70
N GLU A 187 19.61 -0.65 -10.14
CA GLU A 187 20.13 -0.62 -8.77
C GLU A 187 19.10 -1.13 -7.76
N TYR A 188 17.90 -0.54 -7.77
CA TYR A 188 16.87 -0.85 -6.78
C TYR A 188 16.13 -2.18 -7.03
N LEU A 189 15.94 -2.58 -8.29
CA LEU A 189 15.36 -3.89 -8.61
C LEU A 189 16.29 -5.03 -8.16
N ASN A 190 17.61 -4.88 -8.29
CA ASN A 190 18.57 -5.84 -7.74
C ASN A 190 18.51 -5.91 -6.21
N LYS A 191 18.36 -4.78 -5.51
CA LYS A 191 18.13 -4.77 -4.04
C LYS A 191 16.85 -5.54 -3.68
N ALA A 192 15.77 -5.36 -4.44
CA ALA A 192 14.51 -6.08 -4.22
C ALA A 192 14.64 -7.59 -4.42
N ILE A 193 15.38 -8.03 -5.44
CA ILE A 193 15.64 -9.47 -5.71
C ILE A 193 16.55 -10.10 -4.64
N ALA A 194 17.50 -9.34 -4.11
CA ALA A 194 18.39 -9.80 -3.05
C ALA A 194 17.71 -9.91 -1.68
N ALA A 195 16.57 -9.22 -1.48
CA ALA A 195 15.79 -9.31 -0.25
C ALA A 195 15.08 -10.66 -0.13
N LYS A 196 14.89 -11.14 1.11
CA LYS A 196 14.21 -12.41 1.38
C LYS A 196 12.68 -12.24 1.24
N PRO A 197 12.02 -12.90 0.27
CA PRO A 197 10.57 -12.86 0.17
C PRO A 197 9.94 -13.71 1.28
N CYS A 198 8.92 -13.16 1.96
CA CYS A 198 8.23 -13.83 3.06
C CYS A 198 6.80 -14.23 2.70
N THR A 199 6.15 -13.47 1.83
CA THR A 199 4.76 -13.67 1.39
C THR A 199 4.66 -14.08 -0.08
N THR A 200 3.49 -14.54 -0.51
CA THR A 200 3.20 -14.77 -1.94
C THR A 200 3.33 -13.49 -2.75
N ASP A 201 2.88 -12.36 -2.20
CA ASP A 201 3.03 -11.04 -2.84
C ASP A 201 4.50 -10.66 -3.02
N ASP A 202 5.35 -10.90 -2.02
CA ASP A 202 6.79 -10.62 -2.13
C ASP A 202 7.44 -11.46 -3.25
N LYS A 203 7.06 -12.73 -3.38
CA LYS A 203 7.54 -13.59 -4.47
C LYS A 203 7.11 -13.05 -5.84
N ASN A 204 5.86 -12.61 -5.97
CA ASN A 204 5.36 -12.00 -7.19
C ASN A 204 6.13 -10.72 -7.54
N MET A 205 6.44 -9.87 -6.55
CA MET A 205 7.26 -8.68 -6.76
C MET A 205 8.68 -9.01 -7.22
N VAL A 206 9.29 -10.07 -6.70
CA VAL A 206 10.62 -10.52 -7.14
C VAL A 206 10.59 -11.00 -8.60
N GLU A 207 9.57 -11.75 -9.00
CA GLU A 207 9.42 -12.17 -10.41
C GLU A 207 9.14 -11.00 -11.35
N GLU A 208 8.32 -10.03 -10.92
CA GLU A 208 8.09 -8.80 -11.67
C GLU A 208 9.37 -7.97 -11.79
N ALA A 209 10.17 -7.87 -10.71
CA ALA A 209 11.45 -7.17 -10.73
C ALA A 209 12.43 -7.77 -11.76
N LYS A 210 12.54 -9.10 -11.80
CA LYS A 210 13.33 -9.83 -12.80
C LYS A 210 12.84 -9.55 -14.22
N THR A 211 11.53 -9.55 -14.42
CA THR A 211 10.91 -9.24 -15.73
C THR A 211 11.25 -7.82 -16.19
N ILE A 212 11.13 -6.83 -15.30
CA ILE A 212 11.49 -5.44 -15.61
C ILE A 212 12.99 -5.34 -15.94
N LEU A 213 13.88 -5.97 -15.14
CA LEU A 213 15.32 -5.98 -15.40
C LEU A 213 15.68 -6.57 -16.77
N ALA A 214 15.02 -7.66 -17.16
CA ALA A 214 15.21 -8.28 -18.48
C ALA A 214 14.84 -7.29 -19.60
N SER A 215 13.71 -6.59 -19.46
CA SER A 215 13.24 -5.60 -20.45
C SER A 215 14.21 -4.43 -20.67
N ILE A 216 14.92 -4.00 -19.61
CA ILE A 216 15.92 -2.92 -19.69
C ILE A 216 17.20 -3.39 -20.40
N SER A 217 17.55 -4.67 -20.24
CA SER A 217 18.72 -5.26 -20.89
C SER A 217 18.45 -5.54 -22.37
N SER A 218 17.18 -5.74 -22.75
CA SER A 218 16.77 -5.98 -24.13
C SER A 218 16.61 -4.74 -25.00
N SER A 219 16.63 -3.54 -24.44
CA SER A 219 16.41 -2.29 -25.19
C SER A 219 17.67 -1.72 -25.88
N TRP A 220 18.70 -2.54 -26.12
CA TRP A 220 19.97 -2.15 -26.76
C TRP A 220 20.14 -2.67 -28.19
N TRP A 221 19.04 -3.01 -28.87
CA TRP A 221 19.00 -3.37 -30.30
C TRP A 221 17.87 -2.64 -31.03
#